data_AF-A0A0C2FZZ7-F1
#
_entry.id   AF-A0A0C2FZZ7-F1
#
_cell.length_a   1.000
_cell.length_b   1.000
_cell.length_c   1.000
_cell.angle_alpha   90.00
_cell.angle_beta   90.00
_cell.angle_gamma   90.00
#
_symmetry.space_group_name_H-M   'P 1'
#
loop_
_entity.id
_entity.type
_entity.pdbx_description
1 polymer ?
#
loop_
_entity_poly.entity_id
_entity_poly.type
_entity_poly.pdbx_seq_one_letter_code
_entity_poly.pdbx_strand_id
1 'polypeptide(L)'
;MSSSTNKKSWELYLWHRDKQTHMTAKNPDDGQVNKEFFAPDCFHFSQWGHALVSSWLWKNILEPVGAKTTKGSADEPSLPLACPDPACPFIRTNANSKDCSEYLTPTAGN
;
A
#
# COMPACT_ATOMS: atom_id res chain seq x y z
N MET A 1 -21.40 48.21 -9.36
CA MET A 1 -20.62 47.24 -10.14
C MET A 1 -20.33 46.04 -9.24
N SER A 2 -21.10 44.96 -9.35
CA SER A 2 -20.90 43.73 -8.56
C SER A 2 -19.99 42.80 -9.36
N SER A 3 -18.81 42.47 -8.81
CA SER A 3 -17.82 41.60 -9.44
C SER A 3 -18.26 40.14 -9.32
N SER A 4 -18.65 39.55 -10.45
CA SER A 4 -18.94 38.13 -10.60
C SER A 4 -17.63 37.34 -10.73
N THR A 5 -16.95 37.08 -9.62
CA THR A 5 -15.80 36.16 -9.61
C THR A 5 -16.26 34.70 -9.63
N ASN A 6 -16.34 34.18 -10.85
CA ASN A 6 -16.04 32.81 -11.30
C ASN A 6 -16.20 31.67 -10.27
N LYS A 7 -17.46 31.34 -9.92
CA LYS A 7 -17.80 30.14 -9.12
C LYS A 7 -17.38 28.81 -9.78
N LYS A 8 -17.19 28.78 -11.11
CA LYS A 8 -16.84 27.57 -11.87
C LYS A 8 -15.38 27.12 -11.72
N SER A 9 -14.47 28.02 -11.34
CA SER A 9 -13.04 27.68 -11.19
C SER A 9 -12.76 26.92 -9.90
N TRP A 10 -13.55 27.18 -8.84
CA TRP A 10 -13.35 26.55 -7.54
C TRP A 10 -13.92 25.13 -7.50
N GLU A 11 -15.03 24.84 -8.19
CA GLU A 11 -15.60 23.49 -8.23
C GLU A 11 -14.69 22.46 -8.93
N LEU A 12 -13.98 22.85 -9.99
CA LEU A 12 -12.97 21.99 -10.64
C LEU A 12 -11.75 21.75 -9.74
N TYR A 13 -11.31 22.76 -8.99
CA TYR A 13 -10.23 22.63 -8.01
C TYR A 13 -10.62 21.68 -6.86
N LEU A 14 -11.87 21.75 -6.42
CA LEU A 14 -12.44 20.85 -5.41
C LEU A 14 -12.59 19.41 -5.96
N TRP A 15 -12.97 19.22 -7.23
CA TRP A 15 -13.11 17.91 -7.87
C TRP A 15 -11.76 17.18 -8.04
N HIS A 16 -10.68 17.90 -8.39
CA HIS A 16 -9.34 17.31 -8.44
C HIS A 16 -8.80 16.95 -7.05
N ARG A 17 -9.10 17.76 -6.04
CA ARG A 17 -8.70 17.52 -4.64
C ARG A 17 -9.42 16.33 -4.01
N ASP A 18 -10.70 16.11 -4.35
CA ASP A 18 -11.53 15.05 -3.78
C ASP A 18 -11.08 13.65 -4.21
N LYS A 19 -10.54 13.51 -5.43
CA LYS A 19 -10.00 12.22 -5.92
C LYS A 19 -8.66 11.80 -5.31
N GLN A 20 -8.00 12.66 -4.54
CA GLN A 20 -6.69 12.39 -3.94
C GLN A 20 -6.76 11.94 -2.48
N THR A 21 -7.96 11.97 -1.86
CA THR A 21 -8.16 11.80 -0.41
C THR A 21 -7.93 10.39 0.13
N HIS A 22 -7.78 9.38 -0.73
CA HIS A 22 -7.62 7.99 -0.30
C HIS A 22 -6.17 7.47 -0.29
N MET A 23 -5.20 8.26 -0.77
CA MET A 23 -3.76 7.91 -0.75
C MET A 23 -2.90 9.16 -0.51
N THR A 24 -3.21 9.96 0.50
CA THR A 24 -2.29 11.03 0.91
C THR A 24 -1.37 10.49 1.99
N ALA A 25 -0.14 10.14 1.61
CA ALA A 25 0.96 10.12 2.56
C ALA A 25 1.03 11.50 3.24
N LYS A 26 1.26 11.54 4.55
CA LYS A 26 1.36 12.75 5.35
C LYS A 26 2.74 12.83 5.98
N ASN A 27 3.27 14.04 6.07
CA ASN A 27 4.46 14.28 6.85
C ASN A 27 4.12 14.14 8.33
N PRO A 28 4.90 13.36 9.11
CA PRO A 28 4.64 13.16 10.53
C PRO A 28 4.80 14.43 11.35
N ASP A 29 5.60 15.39 10.89
CA ASP A 29 5.90 16.63 11.62
C ASP A 29 4.76 17.67 11.55
N ASP A 30 4.09 17.79 10.40
CA ASP A 30 3.12 18.88 10.15
C ASP A 30 1.75 18.41 9.62
N GLY A 31 1.59 17.10 9.35
CA GLY A 31 0.36 16.50 8.83
C GLY A 31 0.00 16.92 7.40
N GLN A 32 0.86 17.69 6.72
CA GLN A 32 0.66 18.07 5.33
C GLN A 32 0.91 16.88 4.40
N VAL A 33 0.39 16.97 3.18
CA VAL A 33 0.63 15.93 2.16
C VAL A 33 2.14 15.80 1.93
N ASN A 34 2.65 14.59 2.17
CA ASN A 34 4.03 14.25 1.89
C ASN A 34 4.21 14.15 0.37
N LYS A 35 4.87 15.15 -0.20
CA LYS A 35 5.16 15.24 -1.64
C LYS A 35 6.23 14.23 -2.08
N GLU A 36 7.03 13.71 -1.15
CA GLU A 36 8.05 12.70 -1.43
C GLU A 36 7.44 11.33 -1.77
N PHE A 37 6.14 11.13 -1.51
CA PHE A 37 5.42 9.91 -1.93
C PHE A 37 5.33 9.77 -3.45
N PHE A 38 5.19 10.88 -4.17
CA PHE A 38 5.09 10.91 -5.63
C PHE A 38 6.42 11.36 -6.26
N ALA A 39 6.64 10.95 -7.50
CA ALA A 39 7.70 11.45 -8.36
C ALA A 39 7.46 12.94 -8.72
N PRO A 40 8.44 13.64 -9.31
CA PRO A 40 8.31 15.07 -9.65
C PRO A 40 7.14 15.43 -10.59
N ASP A 41 6.59 14.44 -11.31
CA ASP A 41 5.39 14.61 -12.15
C ASP A 41 4.06 14.57 -11.37
N CYS A 42 4.12 14.37 -10.05
CA CYS A 42 2.98 14.28 -9.13
C CYS A 42 1.99 13.16 -9.45
N PHE A 43 2.39 12.15 -10.22
CA PHE A 43 1.51 11.06 -10.65
C PHE A 43 2.12 9.68 -10.37
N HIS A 44 3.35 9.43 -10.79
CA HIS A 44 4.02 8.16 -10.48
C HIS A 44 4.48 8.16 -9.02
N PHE A 45 4.62 6.98 -8.42
CA PHE A 45 5.27 6.89 -7.13
C PHE A 45 6.75 7.24 -7.25
N SER A 46 7.28 7.91 -6.24
CA SER A 46 8.73 8.05 -6.11
C SER A 46 9.37 6.69 -5.78
N GLN A 47 10.70 6.63 -5.76
CA GLN A 47 11.40 5.45 -5.22
C GLN A 47 10.94 5.10 -3.80
N TRP A 48 10.71 6.12 -2.96
CA TRP A 48 10.22 5.94 -1.60
C TRP A 48 8.77 5.45 -1.56
N GLY A 49 7.88 6.05 -2.37
CA GLY A 49 6.49 5.62 -2.49
C GLY A 49 6.35 4.16 -2.95
N HIS A 50 7.16 3.75 -3.95
CA HIS A 50 7.25 2.36 -4.37
C HIS A 50 7.70 1.45 -3.22
N ALA A 51 8.78 1.78 -2.52
CA ALA A 51 9.29 0.97 -1.41
C ALA A 51 8.24 0.81 -0.27
N LEU A 52 7.54 1.90 0.07
CA LEU A 52 6.50 1.90 1.08
C LEU A 52 5.34 0.98 0.69
N VAL A 53 4.76 1.16 -0.49
CA VAL A 53 3.65 0.30 -0.97
C VAL A 53 4.10 -1.16 -1.12
N SER A 54 5.32 -1.40 -1.61
CA SER A 54 5.89 -2.73 -1.74
C SER A 54 6.05 -3.44 -0.39
N SER A 55 6.35 -2.73 0.70
CA SER A 55 6.43 -3.35 2.04
C SER A 55 5.08 -3.91 2.49
N TRP A 56 3.99 -3.19 2.24
CA TRP A 56 2.63 -3.66 2.53
C TRP A 56 2.20 -4.80 1.61
N LEU A 57 2.55 -4.72 0.33
CA LEU A 57 2.34 -5.82 -0.61
C LEU A 57 3.09 -7.09 -0.15
N TRP A 58 4.33 -6.96 0.29
CA TRP A 58 5.15 -8.06 0.79
C TRP A 58 4.51 -8.77 1.98
N LYS A 59 4.00 -8.00 2.95
CA LYS A 59 3.19 -8.54 4.04
C LYS A 59 1.96 -9.29 3.50
N ASN A 60 1.22 -8.67 2.59
CA ASN A 60 -0.02 -9.24 2.04
C ASN A 60 0.19 -10.55 1.29
N ILE A 61 1.27 -10.70 0.49
CA ILE A 61 1.52 -11.94 -0.25
C ILE A 61 1.90 -13.12 0.68
N LEU A 62 2.38 -12.85 1.89
CA LEU A 62 2.71 -13.85 2.91
C LEU A 62 1.55 -14.19 3.86
N GLU A 63 0.47 -13.39 3.85
CA GLU A 63 -0.75 -13.66 4.63
C GLU A 63 -1.67 -14.68 3.93
N PRO A 64 -2.31 -15.62 4.63
CA PRO A 64 -3.24 -16.56 4.02
C PRO A 64 -4.39 -15.85 3.27
N VAL A 65 -4.87 -16.46 2.17
CA VAL A 65 -6.11 -16.04 1.51
C VAL A 65 -7.27 -16.12 2.53
N GLY A 66 -8.07 -15.04 2.60
CA GLY A 66 -9.11 -14.86 3.61
C GLY A 66 -8.67 -14.06 4.84
N ALA A 67 -7.35 -13.93 5.07
CA ALA A 67 -6.76 -13.14 6.15
C ALA A 67 -5.83 -12.02 5.62
N LYS A 68 -5.98 -11.66 4.35
CA LYS A 68 -5.21 -10.61 3.68
C LYS A 68 -5.48 -9.25 4.33
N THR A 69 -4.43 -8.48 4.60
CA THR A 69 -4.51 -7.07 4.96
C THR A 69 -5.16 -6.31 3.82
N THR A 70 -6.34 -5.73 4.06
CA THR A 70 -7.11 -4.97 3.05
C THR A 70 -6.89 -3.45 3.14
N LYS A 71 -6.16 -2.99 4.16
CA LYS A 71 -5.85 -1.57 4.39
C LYS A 71 -4.39 -1.45 4.82
N GLY A 72 -3.58 -0.82 3.99
CA GLY A 72 -2.21 -0.42 4.32
C GLY A 72 -2.14 1.05 4.76
N SER A 73 -0.94 1.50 5.11
CA SER A 73 -0.64 2.92 5.36
C SER A 73 0.09 3.50 4.15
N ALA A 74 -0.15 4.78 3.85
CA ALA A 74 0.65 5.58 2.91
C ALA A 74 1.71 6.42 3.64
N ASP A 75 1.65 6.45 4.97
CA ASP A 75 2.54 7.24 5.84
C ASP A 75 3.69 6.38 6.35
N GLU A 76 3.40 5.12 6.66
CA GLU A 76 4.31 4.21 7.34
C GLU A 76 4.48 2.91 6.55
N PRO A 77 5.71 2.39 6.40
CA PRO A 77 5.95 1.09 5.78
C PRO A 77 5.58 -0.05 6.73
N SER A 78 5.29 -1.22 6.17
CA SER A 78 5.12 -2.45 6.94
C SER A 78 6.49 -3.06 7.28
N LEU A 79 7.13 -2.55 8.33
CA LEU A 79 8.40 -3.04 8.84
C LEU A 79 8.27 -3.66 10.25
N PRO A 80 9.11 -4.66 10.60
CA PRO A 80 10.06 -5.35 9.72
C PRO A 80 9.34 -6.14 8.61
N LEU A 81 10.05 -6.41 7.51
CA LEU A 81 9.48 -7.22 6.43
C LEU A 81 9.11 -8.61 6.96
N ALA A 82 7.90 -9.06 6.63
CA ALA A 82 7.42 -10.37 7.04
C ALA A 82 8.33 -11.49 6.50
N CYS A 83 8.65 -12.46 7.35
CA CYS A 83 9.31 -13.71 6.97
C CYS A 83 8.26 -14.76 6.58
N PRO A 84 8.59 -15.72 5.69
CA PRO A 84 7.73 -16.86 5.43
C PRO A 84 7.44 -17.65 6.71
N ASP A 85 6.22 -18.17 6.82
CA ASP A 85 5.81 -19.07 7.91
C ASP A 85 6.63 -20.37 7.82
N PRO A 86 7.35 -20.80 8.87
CA PRO A 86 8.11 -22.05 8.83
C PRO A 86 7.24 -23.30 8.57
N ALA A 87 5.97 -23.29 8.99
CA ALA A 87 5.03 -24.37 8.70
C ALA A 87 4.46 -24.29 7.27
N CYS A 88 4.59 -23.12 6.63
CA CYS A 88 4.05 -22.85 5.31
C CYS A 88 4.92 -21.85 4.52
N PRO A 89 6.13 -22.25 4.10
CA PRO A 89 7.18 -21.33 3.63
C PRO A 89 7.00 -20.91 2.16
N PHE A 90 5.77 -20.54 1.79
CA PHE A 90 5.38 -20.20 0.42
C PHE A 90 4.65 -18.86 0.37
N ILE A 91 4.64 -18.24 -0.82
CA ILE A 91 3.67 -17.19 -1.14
C ILE A 91 2.27 -17.81 -1.06
N ARG A 92 1.36 -17.13 -0.37
CA ARG A 92 0.02 -17.63 -0.07
C ARG A 92 -0.91 -17.45 -1.27
N THR A 93 -1.41 -18.57 -1.77
CA THR A 93 -2.33 -18.71 -2.90
C THR A 93 -3.64 -19.34 -2.45
N ASN A 94 -4.63 -19.41 -3.34
CA ASN A 94 -5.89 -20.12 -3.06
C ASN A 94 -5.69 -21.61 -2.74
N ALA A 95 -4.62 -22.22 -3.25
CA ALA A 95 -4.37 -23.65 -3.08
C ALA A 95 -3.67 -23.98 -1.76
N ASN A 96 -2.72 -23.14 -1.31
CA ASN A 96 -1.86 -23.43 -0.17
C ASN A 96 -2.21 -22.64 1.12
N SER A 97 -3.24 -21.80 1.10
CA SER A 97 -3.56 -20.94 2.25
C SER A 97 -4.24 -21.68 3.40
N LYS A 98 -4.98 -22.75 3.12
CA LYS A 98 -5.66 -23.57 4.15
C LYS A 98 -4.75 -24.68 4.67
N ASP A 99 -4.06 -25.34 3.76
CA ASP A 99 -3.12 -26.41 4.03
C ASP A 99 -2.03 -26.34 2.96
N CYS A 100 -0.77 -26.46 3.38
CA CYS A 100 0.38 -26.47 2.49
C CYS A 100 1.27 -27.68 2.67
N SER A 101 0.82 -28.66 3.46
CA SER A 101 1.51 -29.94 3.65
C SER A 101 1.76 -30.67 2.32
N GLU A 102 0.83 -30.58 1.37
CA GLU A 102 0.97 -31.13 0.01
C GLU A 102 2.17 -30.56 -0.76
N TYR A 103 2.57 -29.32 -0.46
CA TYR A 103 3.67 -28.62 -1.14
C TYR A 103 5.00 -28.74 -0.40
N LEU A 104 5.00 -29.28 0.82
CA LEU A 104 6.23 -29.52 1.55
C LEU A 104 6.93 -30.74 0.97
N THR A 105 8.19 -30.58 0.57
CA THR A 105 9.05 -31.73 0.34
C THR A 105 9.30 -32.43 1.66
N PRO A 106 9.18 -33.78 1.72
CA PRO A 106 9.59 -34.52 2.90
C PRO A 106 11.02 -34.13 3.27
N THR A 107 11.24 -33.74 4.51
CA THR A 107 12.60 -33.52 5.00
C THR A 107 13.35 -34.83 4.81
N ALA A 108 14.50 -34.80 4.12
CA ALA A 108 15.36 -35.98 4.04
C ALA A 108 15.68 -36.40 5.48
N GLY A 109 15.15 -37.55 5.89
CA GLY A 109 15.33 -38.05 7.25
C GLY A 109 16.82 -38.27 7.52
N ASN A 110 17.29 -37.76 8.66
CA ASN A 110 18.60 -38.11 9.22
C ASN A 110 18.52 -39.46 9.91
#